data_AF-A0A7X9BWZ6-F1
#
_entry.id   AF-A0A7X9BWZ6-F1
#
_cell.length_a   1.000
_cell.length_b   1.000
_cell.length_c   1.000
_cell.angle_alpha   90.00
_cell.angle_beta   90.00
_cell.angle_gamma   90.00
#
_symmetry.space_group_name_H-M   'P 1'
#
loop_
_entity.id
_entity.type
_entity.pdbx_description
1 polymer ?
#
loop_
_entity_poly.entity_id
_entity_poly.type
_entity_poly.pdbx_seq_one_letter_code
_entity_poly.pdbx_strand_id
1 'polypeptide(L)'
;MIWKEKYKIGVPEIDGQHEELFARVTTFVQTLRSDKPWEDKVAKVNETLEFMKDYVVTHFQDEEAYQAEIGYPYLEKHREVHNNMVAYVAAVSEEYEKEGYKEELMQQFGGRLLAWLINHVVAEDQKIAEYARSKEVTQ
;
A
#
# COMPACT_ATOMS: atom_id res chain seq x y z
N MET A 1 1.41 -5.73 11.27
CA MET A 1 2.82 -5.59 10.88
C MET A 1 3.45 -4.46 11.66
N ILE A 2 4.77 -4.33 11.65
CA ILE A 2 5.45 -3.25 12.37
C ILE A 2 6.28 -2.47 11.36
N TRP A 3 5.96 -1.19 11.18
CA TRP A 3 6.81 -0.21 10.49
C TRP A 3 8.20 -0.19 11.12
N LYS A 4 9.23 0.02 10.31
CA LYS A 4 10.62 0.11 10.80
C LYS A 4 11.31 1.26 10.09
N GLU A 5 12.12 1.99 10.83
CA GLU A 5 12.96 3.10 10.30
C GLU A 5 13.76 2.72 9.06
N LYS A 6 14.19 1.45 8.96
CA LYS A 6 14.92 0.94 7.78
C LYS A 6 14.10 0.86 6.49
N TYR A 7 12.80 1.12 6.54
CA TYR A 7 11.92 1.19 5.37
C TYR A 7 11.78 2.62 4.85
N LYS A 8 12.40 3.60 5.52
CA LYS A 8 12.43 4.98 5.04
C LYS A 8 13.20 5.07 3.75
N ILE A 9 12.63 5.77 2.78
CA ILE A 9 13.31 6.11 1.53
C ILE A 9 14.02 7.47 1.62
N GLY A 10 13.77 8.23 2.70
CA GLY A 10 14.44 9.51 2.97
C GLY A 10 13.67 10.73 2.49
N VAL A 11 12.43 10.56 2.03
CA VAL A 11 11.52 11.63 1.65
C VAL A 11 10.43 11.73 2.72
N PRO A 12 10.44 12.75 3.59
CA PRO A 12 9.59 12.80 4.78
C PRO A 12 8.09 12.62 4.51
N GLU A 13 7.61 13.15 3.38
CA GLU A 13 6.22 13.00 2.96
C GLU A 13 5.88 11.53 2.62
N ILE A 14 6.68 10.89 1.75
CA ILE A 14 6.47 9.49 1.37
C ILE A 14 6.70 8.54 2.55
N ASP A 15 7.68 8.82 3.41
CA ASP A 15 7.91 8.05 4.63
C ASP A 15 6.70 8.11 5.58
N GLY A 16 6.08 9.28 5.71
CA GLY A 16 4.83 9.44 6.46
C GLY A 16 3.65 8.67 5.84
N GLN A 17 3.57 8.64 4.51
CA GLN A 17 2.57 7.86 3.79
C GLN A 17 2.77 6.36 4.00
N HIS A 18 4.00 5.87 3.97
CA HIS A 18 4.31 4.48 4.29
C HIS A 18 3.89 4.14 5.73
N GLU A 19 4.20 4.99 6.71
CA GLU A 19 3.78 4.79 8.09
C GLU A 19 2.26 4.61 8.22
N GLU A 20 1.48 5.47 7.56
CA GLU A 20 0.01 5.39 7.54
C GLU A 20 -0.47 4.11 6.83
N LEU A 21 0.10 3.75 5.67
CA LEU A 21 -0.21 2.49 4.97
C LEU A 21 0.02 1.27 5.86
N PHE A 22 1.17 1.20 6.55
CA PHE A 22 1.49 0.12 7.47
C PHE A 22 0.52 0.06 8.65
N ALA A 23 0.11 1.22 9.20
CA ALA A 23 -0.85 1.29 10.29
C ALA A 23 -2.25 0.80 9.86
N ARG A 24 -2.71 1.21 8.68
CA ARG A 24 -4.02 0.85 8.13
C ARG A 24 -4.11 -0.63 7.77
N VAL A 25 -3.12 -1.17 7.07
CA VAL A 25 -3.05 -2.60 6.74
C VAL A 25 -2.90 -3.45 8.01
N THR A 26 -2.18 -2.96 9.02
CA THR A 26 -2.09 -3.66 10.31
C THR A 26 -3.43 -3.73 11.02
N THR A 27 -4.15 -2.61 11.08
CA THR A 27 -5.49 -2.53 11.67
C THR A 27 -6.44 -3.45 10.94
N PHE A 28 -6.41 -3.45 9.61
CA PHE A 28 -7.24 -4.31 8.77
C PHE A 28 -7.05 -5.80 9.07
N VAL A 29 -5.80 -6.26 9.06
CA VAL A 29 -5.46 -7.66 9.36
C VAL A 29 -5.84 -8.04 10.79
N GLN A 30 -5.71 -7.13 11.76
CA GLN A 30 -6.16 -7.35 13.14
C GLN A 30 -7.68 -7.47 13.23
N THR A 31 -8.43 -6.62 12.53
CA THR A 31 -9.89 -6.69 12.46
C THR A 31 -10.33 -8.03 11.89
N LEU A 32 -9.76 -8.45 10.76
CA LEU A 32 -10.08 -9.73 10.12
C LEU A 32 -9.81 -10.93 11.03
N ARG A 33 -8.72 -10.89 11.80
CA ARG A 33 -8.30 -11.98 12.70
C ARG A 33 -8.94 -11.96 14.09
N SER A 34 -9.72 -10.93 14.41
CA SER A 34 -10.35 -10.84 15.73
C SER A 34 -11.47 -11.88 15.89
N ASP A 35 -11.72 -12.31 17.13
CA ASP A 35 -12.80 -13.27 17.46
C ASP A 35 -14.21 -12.66 17.41
N LYS A 36 -14.34 -11.41 16.95
CA LYS A 36 -15.64 -10.73 16.83
C LYS A 36 -16.48 -11.38 15.73
N PRO A 37 -17.83 -11.32 15.82
CA PRO A 37 -18.70 -11.64 14.71
C PRO A 37 -18.40 -10.78 13.47
N TRP A 38 -18.69 -11.29 12.28
CA TRP A 38 -18.38 -10.59 11.02
C TRP A 38 -19.10 -9.25 10.91
N GLU A 39 -20.37 -9.21 11.28
CA GLU A 39 -21.22 -8.02 11.30
C GLU A 39 -20.60 -6.84 12.07
N ASP A 40 -19.86 -7.11 13.16
CA ASP A 40 -19.18 -6.11 13.97
C ASP A 40 -17.86 -5.63 13.35
N LYS A 41 -17.33 -6.37 12.36
CA LYS A 41 -16.10 -6.05 11.64
C LYS A 41 -16.34 -5.24 10.37
N VAL A 42 -17.50 -5.43 9.72
CA VAL A 42 -17.81 -4.86 8.38
C VAL A 42 -17.51 -3.37 8.31
N ALA A 43 -17.96 -2.57 9.29
CA ALA A 43 -17.72 -1.13 9.27
C ALA A 43 -16.23 -0.77 9.21
N LYS A 44 -15.38 -1.47 9.98
CA LYS A 44 -13.94 -1.21 10.02
C LYS A 44 -13.21 -1.75 8.79
N VAL A 45 -13.70 -2.87 8.24
CA VAL A 45 -13.24 -3.42 6.96
C VAL A 45 -13.52 -2.42 5.83
N ASN A 46 -14.73 -1.88 5.77
CA ASN A 46 -15.13 -0.90 4.76
C ASN A 46 -14.31 0.39 4.89
N GLU A 47 -14.06 0.88 6.12
CA GLU A 47 -13.18 2.04 6.34
C GLU A 47 -11.78 1.82 5.74
N THR A 48 -11.21 0.62 5.92
CA THR A 48 -9.89 0.32 5.34
C THR A 48 -9.98 0.21 3.82
N LEU A 49 -11.02 -0.42 3.28
CA LEU A 49 -11.17 -0.58 1.84
C LEU A 49 -11.32 0.78 1.13
N GLU A 50 -12.12 1.71 1.68
CA GLU A 50 -12.23 3.06 1.16
C GLU A 50 -10.90 3.83 1.26
N PHE A 51 -10.21 3.74 2.39
CA PHE A 51 -8.86 4.29 2.51
C PHE A 51 -7.92 3.74 1.43
N MET A 52 -7.97 2.42 1.17
CA MET A 52 -7.13 1.78 0.15
C MET A 52 -7.51 2.18 -1.28
N LYS A 53 -8.75 2.62 -1.55
CA LYS A 53 -9.17 3.09 -2.88
C LYS A 53 -8.61 4.48 -3.18
N ASP A 54 -8.64 5.37 -2.20
CA ASP A 54 -8.29 6.77 -2.40
C ASP A 54 -6.81 7.03 -2.10
N TYR A 55 -6.33 6.56 -0.94
CA TYR A 55 -5.03 6.98 -0.41
C TYR A 55 -3.85 6.37 -1.17
N VAL A 56 -3.98 5.15 -1.70
CA VAL A 56 -2.90 4.56 -2.51
C VAL A 56 -2.68 5.35 -3.80
N VAL A 57 -3.74 5.94 -4.37
CA VAL A 57 -3.61 6.75 -5.60
C VAL A 57 -2.79 7.99 -5.31
N THR A 58 -3.05 8.68 -4.20
CA THR A 58 -2.25 9.83 -3.77
C THR A 58 -0.81 9.44 -3.49
N HIS A 59 -0.59 8.38 -2.71
CA HIS A 59 0.74 7.89 -2.40
C HIS A 59 1.55 7.55 -3.65
N PHE A 60 0.95 6.81 -4.60
CA PHE A 60 1.60 6.46 -5.86
C PHE A 60 1.92 7.67 -6.72
N GLN A 61 1.05 8.68 -6.74
CA GLN A 61 1.30 9.93 -7.46
C GLN A 61 2.51 10.67 -6.89
N ASP A 62 2.60 10.79 -5.57
CA ASP A 62 3.70 11.49 -4.90
C ASP A 62 5.03 10.74 -5.08
N GLU A 63 5.02 9.41 -4.96
CA GLU A 63 6.20 8.59 -5.19
C GLU A 63 6.67 8.64 -6.65
N GLU A 64 5.75 8.56 -7.62
CA GLU A 64 6.07 8.66 -9.04
C GLU A 64 6.58 10.07 -9.42
N ALA A 65 6.03 11.11 -8.80
CA ALA A 65 6.53 12.48 -8.97
C ALA A 65 7.97 12.61 -8.47
N TYR A 66 8.27 12.05 -7.30
CA TYR A 66 9.63 12.01 -6.76
C TYR A 66 10.59 11.20 -7.65
N GLN A 67 10.16 10.01 -8.09
CA GLN A 67 10.92 9.20 -9.05
C GLN A 67 11.22 9.97 -10.34
N ALA A 68 10.27 10.73 -10.87
CA ALA A 68 10.48 11.58 -12.04
C ALA A 68 11.48 12.73 -11.76
N GLU A 69 11.37 13.39 -10.61
CA GLU A 69 12.26 14.48 -10.18
C GLU A 69 13.73 14.04 -10.13
N ILE A 70 14.00 12.86 -9.55
CA ILE A 70 15.37 12.34 -9.44
C ILE A 70 15.84 11.64 -10.74
N GLY A 71 14.96 11.52 -11.74
CA GLY A 71 15.23 10.80 -12.99
C GLY A 71 15.46 9.31 -12.78
N TYR A 72 14.63 8.66 -11.96
CA TYR A 72 14.73 7.23 -11.66
C TYR A 72 14.46 6.39 -12.93
N PRO A 73 15.39 5.52 -13.35
CA PRO A 73 15.32 4.83 -14.64
C PRO A 73 14.21 3.79 -14.75
N TYR A 74 13.62 3.35 -13.63
CA TYR A 74 12.59 2.31 -13.60
C TYR A 74 11.17 2.84 -13.33
N LEU A 75 10.96 4.16 -13.43
CA LEU A 75 9.67 4.82 -13.17
C LEU A 75 8.49 4.14 -13.86
N GLU A 76 8.57 3.89 -15.18
CA GLU A 76 7.44 3.31 -15.92
C GLU A 76 7.08 1.90 -15.44
N LYS A 77 8.10 1.10 -15.09
CA LYS A 77 7.88 -0.23 -14.52
C LYS A 77 7.26 -0.16 -13.12
N HIS A 78 7.68 0.81 -12.31
CA HIS A 78 7.13 1.03 -10.97
C HIS A 78 5.66 1.49 -11.06
N ARG A 79 5.34 2.41 -11.96
CA ARG A 79 3.97 2.84 -12.28
C ARG A 79 3.08 1.68 -12.74
N GLU A 80 3.58 0.73 -13.50
CA GLU A 80 2.81 -0.48 -13.84
C GLU A 80 2.42 -1.30 -12.61
N VAL A 81 3.31 -1.42 -11.61
CA VAL A 81 3.02 -2.10 -10.34
C VAL A 81 1.92 -1.36 -9.58
N HIS A 82 1.98 -0.02 -9.52
CA HIS A 82 0.96 0.82 -8.92
C HIS A 82 -0.41 0.65 -9.58
N ASN A 83 -0.46 0.77 -10.91
CA ASN A 83 -1.70 0.64 -11.69
C ASN A 83 -2.36 -0.72 -11.48
N ASN A 84 -1.56 -1.80 -11.42
CA ASN A 84 -2.06 -3.14 -11.13
C ASN A 84 -2.68 -3.24 -9.73
N MET A 85 -2.08 -2.58 -8.73
CA MET A 85 -2.62 -2.57 -7.37
C MET A 85 -3.92 -1.76 -7.28
N VAL A 86 -3.98 -0.59 -7.92
CA VAL A 86 -5.21 0.22 -8.00
C VAL A 86 -6.35 -0.57 -8.65
N ALA A 87 -6.09 -1.20 -9.80
CA ALA A 87 -7.07 -2.01 -10.50
C ALA A 87 -7.55 -3.20 -9.64
N TYR A 88 -6.62 -3.84 -8.92
CA TYR A 88 -6.95 -4.94 -8.01
C TYR A 88 -7.83 -4.50 -6.84
N VAL A 89 -7.53 -3.38 -6.18
CA VAL A 89 -8.35 -2.84 -5.09
C VAL A 89 -9.75 -2.49 -5.59
N ALA A 90 -9.86 -1.86 -6.75
CA ALA A 90 -11.14 -1.53 -7.36
C ALA A 90 -11.98 -2.78 -7.65
N ALA A 91 -11.38 -3.82 -8.25
CA ALA A 91 -12.05 -5.08 -8.54
C ALA A 91 -12.55 -5.78 -7.27
N VAL A 92 -11.73 -5.84 -6.22
CA VAL A 92 -12.12 -6.43 -4.94
C VAL A 92 -13.26 -5.65 -4.29
N SER A 93 -13.23 -4.31 -4.35
CA SER A 93 -14.31 -3.48 -3.82
C SER A 93 -15.64 -3.76 -4.51
N GLU A 94 -15.61 -3.81 -5.85
CA GLU A 94 -16.81 -4.10 -6.64
C GLU A 94 -17.35 -5.51 -6.37
N GLU A 95 -16.48 -6.52 -6.29
CA GLU A 95 -16.86 -7.89 -5.97
C GLU A 95 -17.45 -7.98 -4.55
N TYR A 96 -16.85 -7.31 -3.59
CA TYR A 96 -17.29 -7.31 -2.20
C TYR A 96 -18.69 -6.73 -2.01
N GLU A 97 -19.01 -5.65 -2.71
CA GLU A 97 -20.37 -5.09 -2.74
C GLU A 97 -21.36 -6.04 -3.43
N LYS A 98 -21.01 -6.59 -4.59
CA LYS A 98 -21.87 -7.52 -5.35
C LYS A 98 -22.19 -8.80 -4.60
N GLU A 99 -21.23 -9.30 -3.83
CA GLU A 99 -21.37 -10.54 -3.07
C GLU A 99 -22.07 -10.35 -1.72
N GLY A 100 -22.45 -9.12 -1.36
CA GLY A 100 -23.14 -8.84 -0.10
C GLY A 100 -22.21 -8.84 1.11
N TYR A 101 -21.00 -8.29 0.95
CA TYR A 101 -20.02 -8.08 2.01
C TYR A 101 -19.50 -9.38 2.65
N LYS A 102 -19.10 -10.38 1.85
CA LYS A 102 -18.62 -11.68 2.39
C LYS A 102 -17.25 -11.57 3.06
N GLU A 103 -17.11 -12.22 4.21
CA GLU A 103 -15.85 -12.28 4.97
C GLU A 103 -14.71 -12.96 4.18
N GLU A 104 -15.00 -14.05 3.47
CA GLU A 104 -13.99 -14.85 2.77
C GLU A 104 -13.17 -14.02 1.77
N LEU A 105 -13.84 -13.17 1.00
CA LEU A 105 -13.19 -12.27 0.04
C LEU A 105 -12.24 -11.29 0.76
N MET A 106 -12.64 -10.76 1.90
CA MET A 106 -11.83 -9.82 2.68
C MET A 106 -10.63 -10.51 3.35
N GLN A 107 -10.75 -11.78 3.73
CA GLN A 107 -9.61 -12.57 4.19
C GLN A 107 -8.57 -12.77 3.08
N GLN A 108 -9.03 -13.11 1.86
CA GLN A 108 -8.14 -13.23 0.68
C GLN A 108 -7.49 -11.89 0.32
N PHE A 109 -8.27 -10.81 0.34
CA PHE A 109 -7.78 -9.45 0.11
C PHE A 109 -6.73 -9.06 1.15
N GLY A 110 -6.98 -9.29 2.43
CA GLY A 110 -6.04 -9.00 3.51
C GLY A 110 -4.71 -9.73 3.37
N GLY A 111 -4.72 -11.00 2.96
CA GLY A 111 -3.50 -11.75 2.69
C GLY A 111 -2.69 -11.18 1.53
N ARG A 112 -3.36 -10.85 0.42
CA ARG A 112 -2.71 -10.27 -0.76
C ARG A 112 -2.19 -8.86 -0.50
N LEU A 113 -2.96 -8.02 0.17
CA LEU A 113 -2.58 -6.65 0.53
C LEU A 113 -1.36 -6.66 1.47
N LEU A 114 -1.36 -7.55 2.46
CA LEU A 114 -0.24 -7.76 3.37
C LEU A 114 1.05 -8.14 2.60
N ALA A 115 0.96 -9.11 1.69
CA ALA A 115 2.09 -9.55 0.90
C ALA A 115 2.58 -8.45 -0.06
N TRP A 116 1.66 -7.73 -0.70
CA TRP A 116 1.96 -6.62 -1.60
C TRP A 116 2.70 -5.50 -0.87
N LEU A 117 2.21 -5.04 0.29
CA LEU A 117 2.85 -3.95 1.04
C LEU A 117 4.28 -4.31 1.47
N ILE A 118 4.51 -5.56 1.89
CA ILE A 118 5.86 -6.01 2.25
C ILE A 118 6.76 -6.00 1.01
N ASN A 119 6.34 -6.62 -0.08
CA ASN A 119 7.19 -6.75 -1.26
C ASN A 119 7.43 -5.41 -1.95
N HIS A 120 6.45 -4.51 -1.93
CA HIS A 120 6.56 -3.20 -2.55
C HIS A 120 7.43 -2.27 -1.69
N VAL A 121 6.97 -1.92 -0.48
CA VAL A 121 7.68 -0.91 0.34
C VAL A 121 9.03 -1.39 0.85
N VAL A 122 9.15 -2.68 1.20
CA VAL A 122 10.41 -3.20 1.77
C VAL A 122 11.41 -3.59 0.70
N ALA A 123 11.00 -3.81 -0.56
CA ALA A 123 11.92 -4.25 -1.61
C ALA A 123 11.95 -3.38 -2.87
N GLU A 124 10.82 -2.94 -3.40
CA GLU A 124 10.78 -2.09 -4.59
C GLU A 124 11.13 -0.63 -4.25
N ASP A 125 10.47 -0.02 -3.26
CA ASP A 125 10.63 1.41 -2.96
C ASP A 125 12.02 1.71 -2.37
N GLN A 126 12.64 0.72 -1.72
CA GLN A 126 14.03 0.81 -1.27
C GLN A 126 15.03 1.04 -2.41
N LYS A 127 14.72 0.58 -3.64
CA LYS A 127 15.58 0.79 -4.81
C LYS A 127 15.59 2.26 -5.22
N ILE A 128 14.50 2.99 -4.97
CA ILE A 128 14.44 4.45 -5.17
C ILE A 128 15.41 5.13 -4.22
N ALA A 129 15.39 4.75 -2.94
CA ALA A 129 16.29 5.29 -1.92
C ALA A 129 17.77 5.01 -2.24
N GLU A 130 18.08 3.79 -2.72
CA GLU A 130 19.43 3.43 -3.19
C GLU A 130 19.88 4.29 -4.37
N TYR A 131 18.98 4.51 -5.33
CA TYR A 131 19.26 5.36 -6.48
C TYR A 131 19.48 6.82 -6.09
N ALA A 132 18.62 7.39 -5.23
CA ALA A 132 18.75 8.74 -4.72
C ALA A 132 20.11 8.97 -4.03
N ARG A 133 20.51 8.06 -3.13
CA ARG A 133 21.83 8.11 -2.49
C ARG A 133 22.98 8.04 -3.48
N SER A 134 22.85 7.23 -4.54
CA SER A 134 23.89 7.14 -5.58
C SER A 134 24.09 8.46 -6.34
N LYS A 135 23.03 9.26 -6.50
CA LYS A 135 23.08 10.59 -7.12
C LYS A 135 23.74 11.64 -6.23
N GLU A 136 23.54 11.56 -4.91
CA GLU A 136 24.18 12.45 -3.94
C GLU A 136 25.69 12.23 -3.85
N VAL A 137 26.16 10.97 -3.94
CA VAL A 137 27.60 10.63 -3.91
C VAL A 137 28.33 11.05 -5.19
N THR A 138 27.60 11.29 -6.29
CA THR A 138 28.18 11.61 -7.60
C THR A 138 28.19 13.12 -7.91
N GLN A 139 27.67 13.96 -7.00
CA GLN A 139 27.73 15.43 -7.08
C GLN A 139 28.81 16.00 -6.16
#